data_AF-A0AAE3R5B6-F1
#
_entry.id   AF-A0AAE3R5B6-F1
#
_cell.length_a   1.000
_cell.length_b   1.000
_cell.length_c   1.000
_cell.angle_alpha   90.00
_cell.angle_beta   90.00
_cell.angle_gamma   90.00
#
_symmetry.space_group_name_H-M   'P 1'
#
loop_
_entity.id
_entity.type
_entity.pdbx_description
1 polymer ?
#
loop_
_entity_poly.entity_id
_entity_poly.type
_entity_poly.pdbx_seq_one_letter_code
_entity_poly.pdbx_strand_id
1 'polypeptide(L)'
;MKTLEVSVGQKEKIVWDTNQDAAISVGGGSSVLAIVKCPENTIELSIVGGSTIEIYGECKHLIVKKATAGSYLNLNSFFCEEATIELADWGASLELSVSRIIHSACLKRASILVFSGSPQVSNINLYGGSVIEQRDSD
;
A
#
# COMPACT_ATOMS: atom_id res chain seq x y z
N MET A 1 13.15 13.01 -1.93
CA MET A 1 12.07 12.12 -2.35
C MET A 1 11.99 12.13 -3.87
N LYS A 2 12.08 10.96 -4.50
CA LYS A 2 11.93 10.80 -5.95
C LYS A 2 10.50 10.27 -6.21
N THR A 3 9.84 10.76 -7.26
CA THR A 3 8.42 10.48 -7.52
C THR A 3 8.23 9.86 -8.90
N LEU A 4 7.36 8.85 -8.98
CA LEU A 4 6.85 8.29 -10.21
C LEU A 4 5.35 8.59 -10.32
N GLU A 5 4.92 9.03 -11.49
CA GLU A 5 3.51 9.28 -11.81
C GLU A 5 3.08 8.35 -12.94
N VAL A 6 2.01 7.57 -12.71
CA VAL A 6 1.38 6.71 -13.69
C VAL A 6 -0.04 7.22 -13.96
N SER A 7 -0.36 7.42 -15.23
CA SER A 7 -1.64 7.95 -15.69
C SER A 7 -2.59 6.85 -16.20
N VAL A 8 -3.81 7.24 -16.52
CA VAL A 8 -4.94 6.35 -16.85
C VAL A 8 -4.60 5.40 -18.00
N GLY A 9 -4.97 4.12 -17.86
CA GLY A 9 -4.91 3.13 -18.93
C GLY A 9 -3.50 2.58 -19.20
N GLN A 10 -2.52 2.94 -18.38
CA GLN A 10 -1.15 2.47 -18.53
C GLN A 10 -0.92 1.12 -17.85
N LYS A 11 -0.05 0.32 -18.47
CA LYS A 11 0.55 -0.87 -17.89
C LYS A 11 2.03 -0.61 -17.74
N GLU A 12 2.48 -0.40 -16.52
CA GLU A 12 3.88 -0.04 -16.24
C GLU A 12 4.56 -1.15 -15.45
N LYS A 13 5.79 -1.49 -15.89
CA LYS A 13 6.73 -2.29 -15.10
C LYS A 13 7.84 -1.39 -14.61
N ILE A 14 7.94 -1.22 -13.30
CA ILE A 14 8.90 -0.33 -12.66
C ILE A 14 9.92 -1.16 -11.90
N VAL A 15 11.19 -0.82 -12.06
CA VAL A 15 12.26 -1.33 -11.21
C VAL A 15 12.96 -0.13 -10.58
N TRP A 16 12.98 -0.08 -9.26
CA TRP A 16 13.48 1.06 -8.52
C TRP A 16 14.31 0.62 -7.33
N ASP A 17 15.62 0.80 -7.45
CA ASP A 17 16.58 0.63 -6.37
C ASP A 17 17.06 2.03 -5.96
N THR A 18 16.88 2.40 -4.69
CA THR A 18 17.16 3.76 -4.21
C THR A 18 17.53 3.80 -2.74
N ASN A 19 18.46 4.69 -2.40
CA ASN A 19 18.82 5.04 -1.04
C ASN A 19 18.13 6.33 -0.54
N GLN A 20 17.04 6.72 -1.18
CA GLN A 20 16.22 7.88 -0.86
C GLN A 20 14.74 7.50 -0.82
N ASP A 21 13.94 8.28 -0.09
CA ASP A 21 12.48 8.16 -0.11
C ASP A 21 11.92 8.17 -1.53
N ALA A 22 10.91 7.33 -1.75
CA ALA A 22 10.23 7.16 -3.03
C ALA A 22 8.73 7.41 -2.89
N ALA A 23 8.12 7.94 -3.94
CA ALA A 23 6.67 8.09 -4.04
C ALA A 23 6.16 7.51 -5.36
N ILE A 24 5.07 6.76 -5.31
CA ILE A 24 4.36 6.24 -6.49
C ILE A 24 2.93 6.78 -6.46
N SER A 25 2.60 7.59 -7.46
CA SER A 25 1.27 8.14 -7.66
C SER A 25 0.64 7.51 -8.89
N VAL A 26 -0.56 6.94 -8.73
CA VAL A 26 -1.30 6.30 -9.84
C VAL A 26 -2.68 6.92 -9.94
N GLY A 27 -3.00 7.44 -11.12
CA GLY A 27 -4.29 8.05 -11.43
C GLY A 27 -5.08 7.27 -12.47
N GLY A 28 -6.39 7.16 -12.26
CA GLY A 28 -7.34 6.50 -13.16
C GLY A 28 -7.44 4.99 -12.96
N GLY A 29 -7.86 4.30 -14.01
CA GLY A 29 -7.85 2.84 -14.07
C GLY A 29 -6.59 2.34 -14.76
N SER A 30 -5.60 1.92 -13.97
CA SER A 30 -4.29 1.49 -14.46
C SER A 30 -3.84 0.20 -13.78
N SER A 31 -2.85 -0.47 -14.38
CA SER A 31 -2.23 -1.66 -13.80
C SER A 31 -0.73 -1.45 -13.67
N VAL A 32 -0.19 -1.62 -12.46
CA VAL A 32 1.21 -1.34 -12.16
C VAL A 32 1.85 -2.55 -11.52
N LEU A 33 3.01 -2.93 -12.04
CA LEU A 33 3.90 -3.92 -11.46
C LEU A 33 5.21 -3.23 -11.08
N ALA A 34 5.56 -3.20 -9.80
CA ALA A 34 6.78 -2.54 -9.34
C ALA A 34 7.67 -3.49 -8.53
N ILE A 35 8.98 -3.39 -8.74
CA ILE A 35 10.00 -3.97 -7.86
C ILE A 35 10.73 -2.80 -7.24
N VAL A 36 10.55 -2.59 -5.93
CA VAL A 36 11.13 -1.45 -5.21
C VAL A 36 12.00 -1.93 -4.07
N LYS A 37 13.24 -1.47 -4.04
CA LYS A 37 14.21 -1.77 -2.97
C LYS A 37 14.71 -0.46 -2.36
N CYS A 38 14.33 -0.22 -1.12
CA CYS A 38 14.75 0.97 -0.36
C CYS A 38 14.74 0.69 1.16
N PRO A 39 15.54 -0.28 1.63
CA PRO A 39 15.42 -0.91 2.95
C PRO A 39 15.48 0.07 4.14
N GLU A 40 16.14 1.21 3.98
CA GLU A 40 16.32 2.21 5.04
C GLU A 40 15.39 3.44 4.90
N ASN A 41 14.52 3.46 3.89
CA ASN A 41 13.76 4.66 3.49
C ASN A 41 12.25 4.43 3.47
N THR A 42 11.53 5.51 3.16
CA THR A 42 10.07 5.53 3.08
C THR A 42 9.58 5.32 1.64
N ILE A 43 8.54 4.51 1.46
CA ILE A 43 7.72 4.51 0.24
C ILE A 43 6.36 5.13 0.53
N GLU A 44 6.00 6.12 -0.25
CA GLU A 44 4.65 6.68 -0.26
C GLU A 44 3.86 6.20 -1.47
N LEU A 45 2.63 5.73 -1.25
CA LEU A 45 1.68 5.33 -2.29
C LEU A 45 0.46 6.25 -2.27
N SER A 46 0.07 6.74 -3.45
CA SER A 46 -1.17 7.49 -3.66
C SER A 46 -1.90 6.99 -4.90
N ILE A 47 -2.99 6.26 -4.70
CA ILE A 47 -3.77 5.62 -5.75
C ILE A 47 -5.15 6.27 -5.81
N VAL A 48 -5.48 6.86 -6.96
CA VAL A 48 -6.76 7.53 -7.20
C VAL A 48 -7.40 6.94 -8.44
N GLY A 49 -8.53 6.25 -8.27
CA GLY A 49 -9.18 5.50 -9.35
C GLY A 49 -8.97 3.99 -9.23
N GLY A 50 -9.83 3.22 -9.89
CA GLY A 50 -9.85 1.76 -9.79
C GLY A 50 -8.66 1.12 -10.50
N SER A 51 -7.56 0.94 -9.77
CA SER A 51 -6.30 0.38 -10.28
C SER A 51 -5.93 -0.95 -9.63
N THR A 52 -5.14 -1.75 -10.33
CA THR A 52 -4.52 -2.98 -9.80
C THR A 52 -3.02 -2.77 -9.67
N ILE A 53 -2.52 -2.75 -8.44
CA ILE A 53 -1.12 -2.46 -8.14
C ILE A 53 -0.51 -3.68 -7.46
N GLU A 54 0.64 -4.11 -7.95
CA GLU A 54 1.42 -5.17 -7.34
C GLU A 54 2.85 -4.69 -7.16
N ILE A 55 3.36 -4.74 -5.93
CA ILE A 55 4.72 -4.31 -5.61
C ILE A 55 5.46 -5.43 -4.89
N TYR A 56 6.74 -5.58 -5.24
CA TYR A 56 7.69 -6.51 -4.66
C TYR A 56 8.89 -5.77 -4.07
N GLY A 57 9.53 -6.36 -3.07
CA GLY A 57 10.80 -5.85 -2.51
C GLY A 57 10.68 -5.43 -1.05
N GLU A 58 11.32 -4.33 -0.67
CA GLU A 58 11.42 -3.92 0.74
C GLU A 58 11.56 -2.39 0.95
N CYS A 59 11.04 -1.92 2.08
CA CYS A 59 11.31 -0.60 2.64
C CYS A 59 11.30 -0.61 4.16
N LYS A 60 11.73 0.49 4.78
CA LYS A 60 11.59 0.67 6.23
C LYS A 60 10.18 1.06 6.60
N HIS A 61 9.66 2.11 5.95
CA HIS A 61 8.37 2.70 6.25
C HIS A 61 7.50 2.74 4.99
N LEU A 62 6.32 2.13 5.05
CA LEU A 62 5.30 2.24 4.01
C LEU A 62 4.22 3.23 4.43
N ILE A 63 3.91 4.19 3.57
CA ILE A 63 2.80 5.13 3.76
C ILE A 63 1.85 5.00 2.59
N VAL A 64 0.67 4.43 2.82
CA VAL A 64 -0.44 4.48 1.87
C VAL A 64 -1.27 5.71 2.22
N LYS A 65 -1.04 6.82 1.51
CA LYS A 65 -1.75 8.10 1.77
C LYS A 65 -3.19 8.04 1.34
N LYS A 66 -3.48 7.31 0.27
CA LYS A 66 -4.82 7.21 -0.32
C LYS A 66 -4.87 6.03 -1.28
N ALA A 67 -5.93 5.24 -1.20
CA ALA A 67 -6.31 4.25 -2.21
C ALA A 67 -7.83 4.27 -2.35
N THR A 68 -8.37 4.44 -3.57
CA THR A 68 -9.80 4.68 -3.80
C THR A 68 -10.42 3.85 -4.92
N ALA A 69 -11.74 3.95 -5.07
CA ALA A 69 -12.49 3.50 -6.25
C ALA A 69 -12.32 2.00 -6.57
N GLY A 70 -12.29 1.17 -5.53
CA GLY A 70 -12.15 -0.28 -5.68
C GLY A 70 -10.75 -0.73 -6.09
N SER A 71 -9.73 0.11 -5.91
CA SER A 71 -8.34 -0.26 -6.20
C SER A 71 -7.92 -1.48 -5.39
N TYR A 72 -7.19 -2.40 -6.02
CA TYR A 72 -6.58 -3.55 -5.38
C TYR A 72 -5.06 -3.37 -5.34
N LEU A 73 -4.51 -3.36 -4.13
CA LEU A 73 -3.08 -3.24 -3.87
C LEU A 73 -2.58 -4.56 -3.27
N ASN A 74 -1.76 -5.30 -4.01
CA ASN A 74 -1.09 -6.51 -3.53
C ASN A 74 0.37 -6.19 -3.17
N LEU A 75 0.65 -6.16 -1.88
CA LEU A 75 1.97 -5.94 -1.27
C LEU A 75 2.40 -7.15 -0.43
N ASN A 76 1.84 -8.35 -0.67
CA ASN A 76 2.18 -9.55 0.09
C ASN A 76 3.66 -9.95 -0.04
N SER A 77 4.26 -9.69 -1.21
CA SER A 77 5.70 -9.92 -1.48
C SER A 77 6.55 -8.65 -1.31
N PHE A 78 6.02 -7.65 -0.60
CA PHE A 78 6.70 -6.41 -0.26
C PHE A 78 6.80 -6.28 1.25
N PHE A 79 8.03 -6.30 1.77
CA PHE A 79 8.29 -6.27 3.20
C PHE A 79 8.48 -4.84 3.69
N CYS A 80 7.80 -4.48 4.77
CA CYS A 80 8.06 -3.24 5.49
C CYS A 80 8.14 -3.48 7.00
N GLU A 81 8.96 -2.69 7.69
CA GLU A 81 8.99 -2.72 9.16
C GLU A 81 7.76 -2.03 9.72
N GLU A 82 7.45 -0.85 9.16
CA GLU A 82 6.41 0.03 9.67
C GLU A 82 5.43 0.45 8.58
N ALA A 83 4.14 0.56 8.93
CA ALA A 83 3.11 0.97 7.99
C ALA A 83 2.18 2.04 8.55
N THR A 84 1.78 2.99 7.69
CA THR A 84 0.71 3.97 7.90
C THR A 84 -0.25 3.89 6.72
N ILE A 85 -1.53 3.64 6.98
CA ILE A 85 -2.49 3.24 5.96
C ILE A 85 -3.74 4.11 5.99
N GLU A 86 -4.08 4.71 4.85
CA GLU A 86 -5.37 5.33 4.58
C GLU A 86 -5.99 4.71 3.30
N LEU A 87 -7.00 3.86 3.51
CA LEU A 87 -7.85 3.32 2.44
C LEU A 87 -9.13 4.15 2.39
N ALA A 88 -9.23 5.00 1.37
CA ALA A 88 -10.26 6.01 1.30
C ALA A 88 -11.22 5.68 0.17
N ASP A 89 -12.51 5.67 0.48
CA ASP A 89 -13.57 5.79 -0.53
C ASP A 89 -13.73 4.57 -1.49
N TRP A 90 -14.98 4.17 -1.69
CA TRP A 90 -15.40 3.16 -2.68
C TRP A 90 -14.70 1.77 -2.63
N GLY A 91 -14.28 1.30 -1.45
CA GLY A 91 -13.97 -0.13 -1.25
C GLY A 91 -12.60 -0.60 -1.77
N ALA A 92 -11.55 0.19 -1.56
CA ALA A 92 -10.19 -0.25 -1.85
C ALA A 92 -9.76 -1.43 -0.95
N SER A 93 -8.96 -2.33 -1.52
CA SER A 93 -8.41 -3.50 -0.83
C SER A 93 -6.89 -3.46 -0.85
N LEU A 94 -6.28 -3.72 0.29
CA LEU A 94 -4.83 -3.76 0.47
C LEU A 94 -4.44 -5.07 1.16
N GLU A 95 -3.52 -5.81 0.57
CA GLU A 95 -2.84 -6.95 1.20
C GLU A 95 -1.37 -6.58 1.44
N LEU A 96 -0.85 -6.75 2.66
CA LEU A 96 0.46 -6.22 3.07
C LEU A 96 1.20 -7.15 4.04
N SER A 97 2.53 -7.25 3.89
CA SER A 97 3.41 -7.91 4.88
C SER A 97 4.13 -6.86 5.75
N VAL A 98 3.87 -6.86 7.06
CA VAL A 98 4.48 -5.91 8.02
C VAL A 98 5.14 -6.64 9.18
N SER A 99 6.41 -6.35 9.47
CA SER A 99 7.16 -7.09 10.48
C SER A 99 7.09 -6.49 11.89
N ARG A 100 6.88 -5.18 12.06
CA ARG A 100 7.02 -4.52 13.37
C ARG A 100 5.80 -3.74 13.84
N ILE A 101 5.34 -2.73 13.10
CA ILE A 101 4.26 -1.85 13.59
C ILE A 101 3.36 -1.31 12.47
N ILE A 102 2.06 -1.29 12.73
CA ILE A 102 1.09 -0.49 11.97
C ILE A 102 0.72 0.71 12.86
N HIS A 103 1.31 1.86 12.57
CA HIS A 103 1.14 3.09 13.36
C HIS A 103 -0.30 3.58 13.34
N SER A 104 -0.89 3.59 12.14
CA SER A 104 -2.31 3.88 11.97
C SER A 104 -2.90 3.18 10.75
N ALA A 105 -4.14 2.74 10.89
CA ALA A 105 -4.97 2.25 9.79
C ALA A 105 -6.33 2.97 9.82
N CYS A 106 -6.57 3.82 8.82
CA CYS A 106 -7.84 4.50 8.60
C CYS A 106 -8.53 3.91 7.38
N LEU A 107 -9.64 3.21 7.60
CA LEU A 107 -10.41 2.54 6.57
C LEU A 107 -11.82 3.13 6.50
N LYS A 108 -12.30 3.40 5.28
CA LYS A 108 -13.60 4.04 5.04
C LYS A 108 -14.44 3.22 4.06
N ARG A 109 -15.75 3.15 4.33
CA ARG A 109 -16.76 2.37 3.57
C ARG A 109 -16.42 0.88 3.58
N ALA A 110 -16.55 0.17 2.46
CA ALA A 110 -16.30 -1.26 2.35
C ALA A 110 -14.83 -1.60 2.02
N SER A 111 -13.87 -0.83 2.55
CA SER A 111 -12.44 -1.08 2.32
C SER A 111 -11.91 -2.23 3.16
N ILE A 112 -10.93 -2.96 2.65
CA ILE A 112 -10.38 -4.16 3.29
C ILE A 112 -8.86 -3.99 3.44
N LEU A 113 -8.35 -4.18 4.66
CA LEU A 113 -6.93 -4.35 4.91
C LEU A 113 -6.67 -5.77 5.37
N VAL A 114 -5.90 -6.52 4.59
CA VAL A 114 -5.35 -7.80 4.99
C VAL A 114 -3.87 -7.60 5.29
N PHE A 115 -3.40 -8.06 6.43
CA PHE A 115 -1.97 -8.04 6.73
C PHE A 115 -1.44 -9.38 7.24
N SER A 116 -0.17 -9.64 6.99
CA SER A 116 0.57 -10.79 7.51
C SER A 116 1.67 -10.34 8.49
N GLY A 117 2.21 -11.30 9.24
CA GLY A 117 3.20 -11.05 10.29
C GLY A 117 2.57 -10.87 11.67
N SER A 118 3.34 -10.33 12.61
CA SER A 118 2.89 -10.05 13.97
C SER A 118 3.19 -8.60 14.42
N PRO A 119 2.78 -7.59 13.64
CA PRO A 119 3.04 -6.21 13.98
C PRO A 119 2.22 -5.78 15.20
N GLN A 120 2.76 -4.86 16.00
CA GLN A 120 1.96 -4.09 16.93
C GLN A 120 1.03 -3.15 16.16
N VAL A 121 -0.21 -3.00 16.60
CA VAL A 121 -1.18 -2.08 15.97
C VAL A 121 -1.64 -1.07 17.00
N SER A 122 -1.46 0.23 16.71
CA SER A 122 -1.75 1.30 17.68
C SER A 122 -3.06 2.02 17.40
N ASN A 123 -3.25 2.61 16.22
CA ASN A 123 -4.39 3.49 15.93
C ASN A 123 -5.26 2.94 14.78
N ILE A 124 -6.43 2.39 15.10
CA ILE A 124 -7.37 1.87 14.10
C ILE A 124 -8.61 2.74 14.06
N ASN A 125 -8.95 3.27 12.89
CA ASN A 125 -10.19 4.00 12.62
C ASN A 125 -10.95 3.31 11.48
N LEU A 126 -12.10 2.72 11.81
CA LEU A 126 -12.97 2.03 10.86
C LEU A 126 -14.28 2.81 10.70
N TYR A 127 -14.62 3.14 9.45
CA TYR A 127 -15.87 3.84 9.12
C TYR A 127 -16.67 3.04 8.09
N GLY A 128 -17.93 2.72 8.39
CA GLY A 128 -18.79 1.93 7.49
C GLY A 128 -18.48 0.43 7.56
N GLY A 129 -18.67 -0.29 6.45
CA GLY A 129 -18.48 -1.74 6.36
C GLY A 129 -17.03 -2.20 6.16
N SER A 130 -16.07 -1.50 6.76
CA SER A 130 -14.64 -1.75 6.55
C SER A 130 -14.15 -2.91 7.41
N VAL A 131 -13.19 -3.68 6.87
CA VAL A 131 -12.70 -4.90 7.52
C VAL A 131 -11.18 -4.89 7.60
N ILE A 132 -10.66 -5.37 8.73
CA ILE A 132 -9.24 -5.67 8.90
C ILE A 132 -9.12 -7.17 9.18
N GLU A 133 -8.24 -7.85 8.46
CA GLU A 133 -7.95 -9.28 8.61
C GLU A 133 -6.44 -9.47 8.81
N GLN A 134 -6.09 -10.32 9.78
CA GLN A 134 -4.71 -10.81 9.92
C GLN A 134 -4.65 -12.23 9.35
N ARG A 135 -3.68 -12.48 8.48
CA ARG A 135 -3.36 -13.83 7.99
C ARG A 135 -2.08 -14.32 8.64
N ASP A 136 -2.13 -15.52 9.18
CA ASP A 136 -0.93 -16.22 9.66
C ASP A 136 -0.01 -16.48 8.47
N SER A 137 1.28 -16.29 8.68
CA SER A 137 2.31 -16.68 7.72
C SER A 137 2.60 -18.16 7.97
N ASP A 138 2.15 -19.03 7.06
CA ASP A 138 2.52 -20.46 7.07
C ASP A 138 4.04 -20.65 6.98
#